data_AF-A0A9E1UZZ4-F1
#
_entry.id   AF-A0A9E1UZZ4-F1
#
_cell.length_a   1.000
_cell.length_b   1.000
_cell.length_c   1.000
_cell.angle_alpha   90.00
_cell.angle_beta   90.00
_cell.angle_gamma   90.00
#
_symmetry.space_group_name_H-M   'P 1'
#
loop_
_entity.id
_entity.type
_entity.pdbx_description
1 polymer ?
#
loop_
_entity_poly.entity_id
_entity_poly.type
_entity_poly.pdbx_seq_one_letter_code
_entity_poly.pdbx_strand_id
1 'polypeptide(L)'
;MRTLLCAIAFLFFMASAPAQERIRSVYVVVALCDNDRQGIVPVPRALGNGDDPGSNLYWGALYGTKTFLRKSKDWTLVSTTKDLDRKILERAIFQHRSKTVYLVADAYRGAWIRDAIIRFMATAAGNDPATVTHDGTAIPTGGNADLVAYIGHNGLMDFTVPEVKQKQPGRGKAAIVLACKSKPYFGARLAKLGCRSLLLTTNFMAPEAYTLEAGLAGWIAGEQAEQIRERAAKAYHAYQKCGMAGARRMFHAE
;
A
#
# COMPACT_ATOMS: atom_id res chain seq x y z
N MET A 1 -69.80 0.80 39.15
CA MET A 1 -69.00 0.40 37.96
C MET A 1 -67.96 1.49 37.71
N ARG A 2 -66.70 1.23 38.05
CA ARG A 2 -65.55 2.13 37.81
C ARG A 2 -64.60 1.40 36.87
N THR A 3 -64.52 1.83 35.62
CA THR A 3 -63.61 1.31 34.60
C THR A 3 -62.32 2.14 34.62
N LEU A 4 -61.24 1.54 35.11
CA LEU A 4 -59.89 2.09 35.07
C LEU A 4 -59.30 1.81 33.68
N LEU A 5 -59.03 2.84 32.88
CA LEU A 5 -58.36 2.71 31.59
C LEU A 5 -56.84 2.82 31.82
N CYS A 6 -56.13 1.69 31.80
CA CYS A 6 -54.66 1.67 31.75
C CYS A 6 -54.19 1.90 30.32
N ALA A 7 -53.62 3.08 30.05
CA ALA A 7 -52.92 3.35 28.81
C ALA A 7 -51.48 2.80 28.91
N ILE A 8 -51.20 1.69 28.22
CA ILE A 8 -49.85 1.13 28.11
C ILE A 8 -49.13 1.85 26.97
N ALA A 9 -48.17 2.71 27.31
CA ALA A 9 -47.27 3.32 26.34
C ALA A 9 -46.20 2.31 25.92
N PHE A 10 -46.31 1.74 24.72
CA PHE A 10 -45.27 0.92 24.12
C PHE A 10 -44.12 1.83 23.64
N LEU A 11 -43.07 1.96 24.45
CA LEU A 11 -41.79 2.51 24.03
C LEU A 11 -41.11 1.51 23.08
N PHE A 12 -41.15 1.79 21.78
CA PHE A 12 -40.33 1.11 20.78
C PHE A 12 -38.86 1.49 21.00
N PHE A 13 -38.12 0.62 21.69
CA PHE A 13 -36.67 0.71 21.77
C PHE A 13 -36.11 0.22 20.41
N MET A 14 -35.84 1.13 19.48
CA MET A 14 -35.04 0.79 18.30
C MET A 14 -33.62 0.47 18.77
N ALA A 15 -33.33 -0.82 18.91
CA ALA A 15 -31.97 -1.29 19.11
C ALA A 15 -31.17 -0.97 17.83
N SER A 16 -30.39 0.10 17.86
CA SER A 16 -29.41 0.40 16.82
C SER A 16 -28.42 -0.77 16.76
N ALA A 17 -28.48 -1.56 15.69
CA ALA A 17 -27.44 -2.54 15.41
C ALA A 17 -26.08 -1.82 15.38
N PRO A 18 -25.03 -2.35 16.02
CA PRO A 18 -23.70 -1.75 15.93
C PRO A 18 -23.33 -1.59 14.46
N ALA A 19 -23.02 -0.36 14.04
CA ALA A 19 -22.56 -0.08 12.70
C ALA A 19 -21.32 -0.93 12.43
N GLN A 20 -21.41 -1.84 11.46
CA GLN A 20 -20.28 -2.70 11.13
C GLN A 20 -19.13 -1.81 10.69
N GLU A 21 -18.01 -1.87 11.44
CA GLU A 21 -16.85 -1.03 11.16
C GLU A 21 -16.39 -1.30 9.72
N ARG A 22 -16.42 -0.26 8.88
CA ARG A 22 -16.05 -0.39 7.48
C ARG A 22 -14.59 -0.86 7.40
N ILE A 23 -14.37 -1.98 6.73
CA ILE A 23 -13.02 -2.47 6.40
C ILE A 23 -12.29 -1.38 5.62
N ARG A 24 -11.16 -0.93 6.15
CA ARG A 24 -10.21 -0.14 5.37
C ARG A 24 -9.19 -1.06 4.73
N SER A 25 -8.78 -0.77 3.50
CA SER A 25 -7.79 -1.62 2.83
C SER A 25 -6.68 -0.86 2.12
N VAL A 26 -5.52 -1.52 2.10
CA VAL A 26 -4.31 -1.08 1.41
C VAL A 26 -4.00 -2.09 0.31
N TYR A 27 -3.79 -1.62 -0.92
CA TYR A 27 -3.27 -2.46 -1.99
C TYR A 27 -1.84 -2.06 -2.33
N VAL A 28 -0.90 -3.00 -2.19
CA VAL A 28 0.53 -2.77 -2.43
C VAL A 28 0.96 -3.50 -3.69
N VAL A 29 1.46 -2.76 -4.67
CA VAL A 29 2.10 -3.29 -5.87
C VAL A 29 3.60 -3.28 -5.64
N VAL A 30 4.22 -4.45 -5.54
CA VAL A 30 5.67 -4.60 -5.39
C VAL A 30 6.25 -5.06 -6.72
N ALA A 31 7.01 -4.20 -7.40
CA ALA A 31 7.79 -4.61 -8.57
C ALA A 31 9.09 -5.26 -8.08
N LEU A 32 9.24 -6.57 -8.27
CA LEU A 32 10.41 -7.31 -7.81
C LEU A 32 11.69 -6.80 -8.49
N CYS A 33 12.78 -6.73 -7.73
CA CYS A 33 14.09 -6.31 -8.21
C CYS A 33 14.61 -7.26 -9.28
N ASP A 34 15.12 -6.74 -10.40
CA ASP A 34 15.59 -7.56 -11.52
C ASP A 34 16.83 -6.92 -12.16
N ASN A 35 18.00 -7.51 -11.89
CA ASN A 35 19.28 -7.01 -12.40
C ASN A 35 19.36 -7.03 -13.93
N ASP A 36 18.67 -7.97 -14.57
CA ASP A 36 18.84 -8.25 -16.00
C ASP A 36 17.89 -7.38 -16.85
N ARG A 37 16.77 -6.95 -16.26
CA ARG A 37 15.65 -6.33 -17.00
C ARG A 37 15.29 -4.93 -16.54
N GLN A 38 15.85 -4.45 -15.42
CA GLN A 38 15.63 -3.10 -14.90
C GLN A 38 16.95 -2.33 -15.01
N GLY A 39 16.89 -1.04 -15.34
CA GLY A 39 18.07 -0.17 -15.45
C GLY A 39 18.72 0.18 -14.09
N ILE A 40 18.69 -0.76 -13.15
CA ILE A 40 19.18 -0.59 -11.79
C ILE A 40 20.69 -0.80 -11.71
N VAL A 41 21.30 -0.22 -10.67
CA VAL A 41 22.63 -0.66 -10.25
C VAL A 41 22.50 -2.10 -9.75
N PRO A 42 23.24 -3.08 -10.32
CA PRO A 42 23.07 -4.48 -9.96
C PRO A 42 23.28 -4.71 -8.47
N VAL A 43 22.37 -5.49 -7.89
CA VAL A 43 22.48 -6.00 -6.51
C VAL A 43 22.99 -7.44 -6.53
N PRO A 44 23.36 -8.06 -5.38
CA PRO A 44 23.72 -9.48 -5.36
C PRO A 44 22.68 -10.35 -6.08
N ARG A 45 23.13 -11.33 -6.87
CA ARG A 45 22.30 -12.10 -7.82
C ARG A 45 21.00 -12.63 -7.24
N ALA A 46 21.03 -13.15 -6.00
CA ALA A 46 19.83 -13.64 -5.34
C ALA A 46 18.79 -12.52 -5.11
N LEU A 47 19.24 -11.36 -4.63
CA LEU A 47 18.37 -10.22 -4.35
C LEU A 47 17.77 -9.59 -5.62
N GLY A 48 18.50 -9.69 -6.74
CA GLY A 48 18.13 -9.14 -8.04
C GLY A 48 17.52 -10.15 -9.01
N ASN A 49 17.04 -11.29 -8.51
CA ASN A 49 16.29 -12.25 -9.33
C ASN A 49 14.80 -11.88 -9.32
N GLY A 50 14.32 -11.30 -10.43
CA GLY A 50 12.93 -10.87 -10.60
C GLY A 50 11.91 -12.01 -10.70
N ASP A 51 12.39 -13.26 -10.79
CA ASP A 51 11.59 -14.47 -10.90
C ASP A 51 11.54 -15.29 -9.58
N ASP A 52 12.32 -14.89 -8.56
CA ASP A 52 12.34 -15.54 -7.24
C ASP A 52 11.87 -14.57 -6.13
N PRO A 53 10.58 -14.59 -5.74
CA PRO A 53 10.09 -13.71 -4.68
C PRO A 53 10.74 -14.02 -3.32
N GLY A 54 11.18 -15.26 -3.07
CA GLY A 54 11.67 -15.70 -1.77
C GLY A 54 12.96 -15.02 -1.34
N SER A 55 13.86 -14.73 -2.29
CA SER A 55 15.12 -14.03 -2.04
C SER A 55 15.15 -12.59 -2.55
N ASN A 56 14.08 -12.12 -3.21
CA ASN A 56 14.07 -10.79 -3.82
C ASN A 56 14.18 -9.64 -2.81
N LEU A 57 14.96 -8.61 -3.17
CA LEU A 57 15.21 -7.41 -2.37
C LEU A 57 13.94 -6.73 -1.84
N TYR A 58 12.89 -6.61 -2.68
CA TYR A 58 11.69 -5.84 -2.33
C TYR A 58 10.58 -6.69 -1.70
N TRP A 59 10.78 -8.01 -1.56
CA TRP A 59 9.76 -8.93 -1.10
C TRP A 59 10.22 -9.89 0.01
N GLY A 60 11.07 -10.86 -0.33
CA GLY A 60 11.42 -11.98 0.55
C GLY A 60 12.72 -11.80 1.33
N ALA A 61 13.66 -10.98 0.86
CA ALA A 61 14.90 -10.72 1.59
C ALA A 61 14.70 -9.72 2.71
N LEU A 62 15.27 -9.98 3.89
CA LEU A 62 15.43 -9.03 5.01
C LEU A 62 14.24 -8.07 5.22
N TYR A 63 14.35 -6.85 4.68
CA TYR A 63 13.40 -5.74 4.83
C TYR A 63 12.39 -5.62 3.68
N GLY A 64 12.34 -6.63 2.80
CA GLY A 64 11.35 -6.78 1.76
C GLY A 64 9.93 -6.91 2.33
N THR A 65 8.94 -6.51 1.53
CA THR A 65 7.56 -6.27 1.96
C THR A 65 6.96 -7.43 2.74
N LYS A 66 7.01 -8.65 2.21
CA LYS A 66 6.40 -9.81 2.87
C LYS A 66 7.18 -10.19 4.13
N THR A 67 8.51 -10.28 4.03
CA THR A 67 9.35 -10.74 5.14
C THR A 67 9.32 -9.78 6.32
N PHE A 68 9.38 -8.47 6.05
CA PHE A 68 9.34 -7.45 7.08
C PHE A 68 7.99 -7.41 7.79
N LEU A 69 6.88 -7.29 7.04
CA LEU A 69 5.53 -7.23 7.62
C LEU A 69 5.15 -8.50 8.38
N ARG A 70 5.66 -9.67 7.98
CA ARG A 70 5.45 -10.92 8.73
C ARG A 70 6.07 -10.87 10.14
N LYS A 71 7.15 -10.12 10.32
CA LYS A 71 7.84 -9.91 11.60
C LYS A 71 7.31 -8.69 12.36
N SER A 72 6.34 -7.97 11.79
CA SER A 72 5.73 -6.80 12.40
C SER A 72 5.00 -7.16 13.70
N LYS A 73 5.05 -6.24 14.66
CA LYS A 73 4.22 -6.28 15.86
C LYS A 73 2.77 -5.85 15.60
N ASP A 74 2.49 -5.18 14.49
CA ASP A 74 1.19 -4.57 14.17
C ASP A 74 0.42 -5.37 13.10
N TRP A 75 1.13 -6.16 12.30
CA TRP A 75 0.55 -6.98 11.22
C TRP A 75 0.68 -8.47 11.48
N THR A 76 -0.33 -9.23 11.03
CA THR A 76 -0.32 -10.69 10.95
C THR A 76 -0.48 -11.09 9.49
N LEU A 77 0.40 -11.96 8.98
CA LEU A 77 0.21 -12.60 7.68
C LEU A 77 -0.91 -13.65 7.82
N VAL A 78 -2.02 -13.45 7.11
CA VAL A 78 -3.21 -14.32 7.23
C VAL A 78 -3.42 -15.20 6.00
N SER A 79 -2.89 -14.81 4.84
CA SER A 79 -2.91 -15.66 3.65
C SER A 79 -1.72 -15.42 2.74
N THR A 80 -1.30 -16.45 2.02
CA THR A 80 -0.33 -16.38 0.93
C THR A 80 -0.82 -17.26 -0.20
N THR A 81 -0.85 -16.70 -1.41
CA THR A 81 -1.16 -17.42 -2.65
C THR A 81 0.03 -17.25 -3.60
N LYS A 82 0.47 -18.33 -4.23
CA LYS A 82 1.55 -18.32 -5.22
C LYS A 82 1.00 -18.56 -6.62
N ASP A 83 1.78 -18.18 -7.63
CA ASP A 83 1.51 -18.46 -9.05
C ASP A 83 0.12 -17.97 -9.49
N LEU A 84 -0.25 -16.75 -9.08
CA LEU A 84 -1.57 -16.18 -9.37
C LEU A 84 -1.78 -16.03 -10.88
N ASP A 85 -0.77 -15.50 -11.56
CA ASP A 85 -0.71 -15.43 -13.01
C ASP A 85 0.74 -15.23 -13.50
N ARG A 86 0.93 -15.04 -14.81
CA ARG A 86 2.28 -14.86 -15.40
C ARG A 86 3.05 -13.64 -14.88
N LYS A 87 2.35 -12.60 -14.43
CA LYS A 87 2.89 -11.32 -13.94
C LYS A 87 3.01 -11.31 -12.43
N ILE A 88 2.09 -11.93 -11.69
CA ILE A 88 2.05 -11.91 -10.22
C ILE A 88 2.48 -13.27 -9.66
N LEU A 89 3.67 -13.31 -9.06
CA LEU A 89 4.26 -14.54 -8.52
C LEU A 89 3.69 -14.92 -7.16
N GLU A 90 3.36 -13.93 -6.35
CA GLU A 90 2.90 -14.16 -4.99
C GLU A 90 1.99 -13.02 -4.52
N ARG A 91 0.91 -13.37 -3.84
CA ARG A 91 0.05 -12.44 -3.10
C ARG A 91 0.14 -12.76 -1.62
N ALA A 92 0.33 -11.74 -0.80
CA ALA A 92 0.27 -11.84 0.66
C ALA A 92 -0.86 -10.95 1.19
N ILE A 93 -1.70 -11.51 2.07
CA ILE A 93 -2.74 -10.76 2.78
C ILE A 93 -2.32 -10.64 4.24
N PHE A 94 -2.27 -9.41 4.71
CA PHE A 94 -2.00 -9.08 6.10
C PHE A 94 -3.23 -8.44 6.75
N GLN A 95 -3.47 -8.78 8.00
CA GLN A 95 -4.49 -8.15 8.84
C GLN A 95 -3.78 -7.35 9.94
N HIS A 96 -4.24 -6.12 10.17
CA HIS A 96 -3.77 -5.33 11.30
C HIS A 96 -4.32 -5.91 12.62
N ARG A 97 -3.48 -6.06 13.64
CA ARG A 97 -3.82 -6.81 14.87
C ARG A 97 -4.89 -6.15 15.74
N SER A 98 -5.00 -4.83 15.69
CA SER A 98 -5.87 -4.05 16.58
C SER A 98 -6.85 -3.11 15.87
N LYS A 99 -6.91 -3.15 14.54
CA LYS A 99 -7.74 -2.26 13.71
C LYS A 99 -8.36 -3.06 12.59
N THR A 100 -9.56 -2.67 12.15
CA THR A 100 -10.25 -3.29 11.01
C THR A 100 -9.63 -2.82 9.68
N VAL A 101 -8.37 -3.22 9.46
CA VAL A 101 -7.54 -2.85 8.31
C VAL A 101 -6.88 -4.09 7.72
N TYR A 102 -6.97 -4.22 6.40
CA TYR A 102 -6.25 -5.26 5.64
C TYR A 102 -5.26 -4.64 4.66
N LEU A 103 -4.17 -5.35 4.43
CA LEU A 103 -3.20 -5.05 3.40
C LEU A 103 -3.07 -6.24 2.46
N VAL A 104 -3.28 -6.01 1.16
CA VAL A 104 -3.08 -7.00 0.11
C VAL A 104 -1.88 -6.56 -0.70
N ALA A 105 -0.81 -7.35 -0.71
CA ALA A 105 0.40 -7.06 -1.45
C ALA A 105 0.61 -8.09 -2.57
N ASP A 106 0.92 -7.61 -3.77
CA ASP A 106 1.22 -8.43 -4.95
C ASP A 106 2.69 -8.25 -5.36
N ALA A 107 3.41 -9.37 -5.45
CA ALA A 107 4.77 -9.45 -5.97
C ALA A 107 4.74 -9.62 -7.49
N TYR A 108 4.92 -8.52 -8.20
CA TYR A 108 5.03 -8.51 -9.65
C TYR A 108 6.42 -8.97 -10.07
N ARG A 109 6.46 -10.01 -10.91
CA ARG A 109 7.67 -10.51 -11.56
C ARG A 109 8.45 -9.35 -12.17
N GLY A 110 9.76 -9.31 -11.94
CA GLY A 110 10.59 -8.13 -12.23
C GLY A 110 10.59 -7.68 -13.70
N ALA A 111 10.48 -8.64 -14.63
CA ALA A 111 10.28 -8.39 -16.06
C ALA A 111 9.01 -7.57 -16.40
N TRP A 112 8.03 -7.54 -15.50
CA TRP A 112 6.72 -6.91 -15.67
C TRP A 112 6.57 -5.61 -14.87
N ILE A 113 7.68 -4.93 -14.54
CA ILE A 113 7.66 -3.64 -13.83
C ILE A 113 6.80 -2.58 -14.54
N ARG A 114 6.76 -2.57 -15.88
CA ARG A 114 5.92 -1.67 -16.66
C ARG A 114 4.43 -1.88 -16.33
N ASP A 115 4.00 -3.15 -16.32
CA ASP A 115 2.64 -3.54 -15.95
C ASP A 115 2.34 -3.27 -14.48
N ALA A 116 3.31 -3.45 -13.58
CA ALA A 116 3.17 -3.09 -12.18
C ALA A 116 2.88 -1.59 -12.00
N ILE A 117 3.61 -0.72 -12.70
CA ILE A 117 3.38 0.73 -12.67
C ILE A 117 2.00 1.08 -13.27
N ILE A 118 1.62 0.45 -14.38
CA ILE A 118 0.29 0.65 -14.99
C ILE A 118 -0.81 0.22 -14.02
N ARG A 119 -0.67 -0.93 -13.34
CA ARG A 119 -1.61 -1.40 -12.32
C ARG A 119 -1.72 -0.42 -11.16
N PHE A 120 -0.58 0.08 -10.67
CA PHE A 120 -0.54 1.08 -9.61
C PHE A 120 -1.31 2.34 -10.02
N MET A 121 -1.03 2.89 -11.20
CA MET A 121 -1.71 4.10 -11.70
C MET A 121 -3.21 3.87 -11.95
N ALA A 122 -3.59 2.72 -12.50
CA ALA A 122 -5.00 2.34 -12.65
C ALA A 122 -5.70 2.27 -11.29
N THR A 123 -5.06 1.66 -10.30
CA THR A 123 -5.60 1.57 -8.94
C THR A 123 -5.70 2.95 -8.28
N ALA A 124 -4.69 3.81 -8.45
CA ALA A 124 -4.70 5.19 -7.96
C ALA A 124 -5.83 6.02 -8.59
N ALA A 125 -6.17 5.75 -9.85
CA ALA A 125 -7.30 6.36 -10.55
C ALA A 125 -8.68 5.83 -10.10
N GLY A 126 -8.72 4.82 -9.23
CA GLY A 126 -9.96 4.11 -8.87
C GLY A 126 -10.44 3.12 -9.93
N ASN A 127 -9.63 2.84 -10.96
CA ASN A 127 -9.96 1.89 -12.01
C ASN A 127 -9.74 0.45 -11.53
N ASP A 128 -10.34 -0.49 -12.27
CA ASP A 128 -10.24 -1.93 -12.04
C ASP A 128 -10.53 -2.32 -10.57
N PRO A 129 -11.69 -1.91 -10.03
CA PRO A 129 -12.12 -2.27 -8.69
C PRO A 129 -12.19 -3.78 -8.56
N ALA A 130 -11.70 -4.29 -7.43
CA ALA A 130 -11.67 -5.72 -7.17
C ALA A 130 -11.83 -5.98 -5.67
N THR A 131 -12.00 -7.25 -5.34
CA THR A 131 -12.12 -7.76 -3.97
C THR A 131 -11.40 -9.10 -3.91
N VAL A 132 -10.73 -9.37 -2.79
CA VAL A 132 -10.25 -10.72 -2.45
C VAL A 132 -10.99 -11.20 -1.20
N THR A 133 -11.34 -12.49 -1.16
CA THR A 133 -12.02 -13.07 0.01
C THR A 133 -11.00 -13.82 0.86
N HIS A 134 -11.03 -13.59 2.17
CA HIS A 134 -10.29 -14.39 3.14
C HIS A 134 -11.20 -14.64 4.35
N ASP A 135 -11.42 -15.91 4.71
CA ASP A 135 -12.28 -16.33 5.83
C ASP A 135 -13.65 -15.65 5.83
N GLY A 136 -14.31 -15.63 4.66
CA GLY A 136 -15.62 -14.98 4.45
C GLY A 136 -15.58 -13.45 4.42
N THR A 137 -14.44 -12.83 4.71
CA THR A 137 -14.26 -11.38 4.68
C THR A 137 -13.91 -10.91 3.27
N ALA A 138 -14.76 -10.06 2.70
CA ALA A 138 -14.54 -9.39 1.42
C ALA A 138 -13.59 -8.18 1.61
N ILE A 139 -12.32 -8.32 1.21
CA ILE A 139 -11.28 -7.29 1.34
C ILE A 139 -11.18 -6.50 0.03
N PRO A 140 -11.45 -5.18 0.04
CA PRO A 140 -11.36 -4.37 -1.17
C PRO A 140 -9.92 -4.27 -1.68
N THR A 141 -9.71 -4.39 -2.99
CA THR A 141 -8.40 -4.23 -3.66
C THR A 141 -8.55 -3.51 -5.00
N GLY A 142 -7.45 -3.26 -5.72
CA GLY A 142 -7.47 -2.46 -6.95
C GLY A 142 -8.16 -1.12 -6.72
N GLY A 143 -8.99 -0.69 -7.66
CA GLY A 143 -9.76 0.55 -7.57
C GLY A 143 -10.58 0.73 -6.29
N ASN A 144 -10.96 -0.36 -5.59
CA ASN A 144 -11.72 -0.30 -4.34
C ASN A 144 -10.87 -0.07 -3.07
N ALA A 145 -9.54 -0.20 -3.14
CA ALA A 145 -8.69 0.03 -1.96
C ALA A 145 -8.69 1.51 -1.52
N ASP A 146 -8.59 1.77 -0.22
CA ASP A 146 -8.57 3.13 0.32
C ASP A 146 -7.20 3.81 0.16
N LEU A 147 -6.14 3.00 0.23
CA LEU A 147 -4.76 3.40 0.03
C LEU A 147 -4.11 2.47 -0.99
N VAL A 148 -3.33 3.03 -1.91
CA VAL A 148 -2.49 2.26 -2.82
C VAL A 148 -1.02 2.55 -2.55
N ALA A 149 -0.17 1.53 -2.66
CA ALA A 149 1.27 1.70 -2.53
C ALA A 149 2.01 1.06 -3.71
N TYR A 150 3.11 1.68 -4.12
CA TYR A 150 4.10 1.10 -5.03
C TYR A 150 5.45 0.99 -4.32
N ILE A 151 6.10 -0.17 -4.45
CA ILE A 151 7.44 -0.43 -3.93
C ILE A 151 8.29 -1.07 -5.02
N GLY A 152 9.50 -0.55 -5.22
CA GLY A 152 10.51 -1.16 -6.08
C GLY A 152 11.33 -0.11 -6.83
N HIS A 153 11.91 -0.52 -7.95
CA HIS A 153 12.63 0.40 -8.83
C HIS A 153 11.70 1.48 -9.40
N ASN A 154 12.21 2.69 -9.65
CA ASN A 154 11.46 3.72 -10.35
C ASN A 154 11.57 3.49 -11.87
N GLY A 155 10.72 2.61 -12.41
CA GLY A 155 10.70 2.34 -13.85
C GLY A 155 10.37 3.56 -14.71
N LEU A 156 9.75 4.62 -14.16
CA LEU A 156 9.53 5.87 -14.90
C LEU A 156 10.82 6.66 -15.16
N MET A 157 11.93 6.29 -14.53
CA MET A 157 13.27 6.78 -14.88
C MET A 157 13.82 6.11 -16.15
N ASP A 158 13.32 4.93 -16.49
CA ASP A 158 13.84 4.10 -17.59
C ASP A 158 12.92 4.15 -18.81
N PHE A 159 11.61 4.31 -18.60
CA PHE A 159 10.62 4.24 -19.66
C PHE A 159 9.37 5.07 -19.38
N THR A 160 8.60 5.34 -20.44
CA THR A 160 7.27 5.96 -20.34
C THR A 160 6.17 4.91 -20.22
N VAL A 161 5.06 5.27 -19.56
CA VAL A 161 3.83 4.46 -19.53
C VAL A 161 2.67 5.27 -20.10
N PRO A 162 1.65 4.62 -20.70
CA PRO A 162 0.44 5.32 -21.16
C PRO A 162 -0.20 6.14 -20.05
N GLU A 163 -0.81 7.26 -20.41
CA GLU A 163 -1.58 8.05 -19.43
C GLU A 163 -2.83 7.28 -19.02
N VAL A 164 -2.98 7.09 -17.70
CA VAL A 164 -4.18 6.50 -17.13
C VAL A 164 -5.21 7.61 -16.97
N LYS A 165 -6.40 7.40 -17.53
CA LYS A 165 -7.54 8.29 -17.31
C LYS A 165 -8.33 7.82 -16.10
N GLN A 166 -8.80 8.78 -15.32
CA GLN A 166 -9.79 8.55 -14.30
C GLN A 166 -11.13 8.23 -14.97
N LYS A 167 -11.70 7.04 -14.70
CA LYS A 167 -13.01 6.65 -15.27
C LYS A 167 -14.19 7.28 -14.51
N GLN A 168 -14.00 7.60 -13.22
CA GLN A 168 -14.97 8.31 -12.38
C GLN A 168 -14.23 9.14 -11.32
N PRO A 169 -14.71 10.35 -10.93
CA PRO A 169 -14.11 11.14 -9.85
C PRO A 169 -13.91 10.27 -8.60
N GLY A 170 -12.64 10.02 -8.28
CA GLY A 170 -12.20 9.06 -7.29
C GLY A 170 -12.30 9.64 -5.88
N ARG A 171 -12.99 8.92 -5.02
CA ARG A 171 -13.19 9.17 -3.59
C ARG A 171 -11.85 9.28 -2.86
N GLY A 172 -11.33 10.50 -2.62
CA GLY A 172 -10.33 10.82 -1.58
C GLY A 172 -9.11 9.87 -1.42
N LYS A 173 -8.71 9.15 -2.48
CA LYS A 173 -7.74 8.04 -2.40
C LYS A 173 -6.35 8.59 -2.15
N ALA A 174 -5.59 7.89 -1.34
CA ALA A 174 -4.21 8.24 -1.03
C ALA A 174 -3.22 7.25 -1.66
N ALA A 175 -1.99 7.70 -1.93
CA ALA A 175 -0.92 6.88 -2.50
C ALA A 175 0.40 7.01 -1.74
N ILE A 176 1.11 5.89 -1.59
CA ILE A 176 2.51 5.82 -1.17
C ILE A 176 3.35 5.33 -2.35
N VAL A 177 4.48 5.97 -2.64
CA VAL A 177 5.43 5.46 -3.67
C VAL A 177 6.84 5.46 -3.10
N LEU A 178 7.31 4.26 -2.76
CA LEU A 178 8.67 4.00 -2.30
C LEU A 178 9.50 3.49 -3.48
N ALA A 179 10.17 4.42 -4.14
CA ALA A 179 11.09 4.18 -5.24
C ALA A 179 12.12 5.31 -5.26
N CYS A 180 13.18 5.22 -6.06
CA CYS A 180 14.12 6.34 -6.21
C CYS A 180 13.43 7.56 -6.84
N LYS A 181 13.52 8.73 -6.21
CA LYS A 181 12.99 10.01 -6.72
C LYS A 181 11.52 9.93 -7.17
N SER A 182 10.62 9.31 -6.42
CA SER A 182 9.24 9.11 -6.90
C SER A 182 8.45 10.41 -7.06
N LYS A 183 8.74 11.47 -6.29
CA LYS A 183 8.04 12.76 -6.37
C LYS A 183 8.00 13.34 -7.80
N PRO A 184 9.14 13.61 -8.47
CA PRO A 184 9.12 14.20 -9.81
C PRO A 184 8.48 13.33 -10.90
N TYR A 185 8.38 12.01 -10.70
CA TYR A 185 7.86 11.10 -11.74
C TYR A 185 6.39 10.71 -11.52
N PHE A 186 5.97 10.56 -10.26
CA PHE A 186 4.63 10.10 -9.90
C PHE A 186 3.73 11.25 -9.44
N GLY A 187 4.26 12.31 -8.82
CA GLY A 187 3.45 13.35 -8.17
C GLY A 187 2.41 14.01 -9.09
N ALA A 188 2.86 14.55 -10.23
CA ALA A 188 1.94 15.18 -11.19
C ALA A 188 0.92 14.17 -11.78
N ARG A 189 1.30 12.89 -11.92
CA ARG A 189 0.40 11.84 -12.41
C ARG A 189 -0.67 11.52 -11.36
N LEU A 190 -0.29 11.39 -10.09
CA LEU A 190 -1.22 11.17 -8.98
C LEU A 190 -2.18 12.35 -8.80
N ALA A 191 -1.68 13.58 -8.86
CA ALA A 191 -2.50 14.79 -8.78
C ALA A 191 -3.56 14.84 -9.90
N LYS A 192 -3.18 14.54 -11.16
CA LYS A 192 -4.13 14.43 -12.29
C LYS A 192 -5.20 13.37 -12.09
N LEU A 193 -4.91 12.33 -11.31
CA LEU A 193 -5.85 11.26 -10.97
C LEU A 193 -6.73 11.59 -9.77
N GLY A 194 -6.56 12.76 -9.14
CA GLY A 194 -7.23 13.10 -7.88
C GLY A 194 -6.78 12.23 -6.71
N CYS A 195 -5.59 11.61 -6.80
CA CYS A 195 -5.03 10.77 -5.75
C CYS A 195 -4.00 11.56 -4.94
N ARG A 196 -4.25 11.68 -3.63
CA ARG A 196 -3.39 12.44 -2.72
C ARG A 196 -2.06 11.72 -2.49
N SER A 197 -0.95 12.44 -2.60
CA SER A 197 0.39 11.90 -2.38
C SER A 197 0.69 11.79 -0.88
N LEU A 198 0.28 10.68 -0.26
CA LEU A 198 0.51 10.46 1.18
C LEU A 198 1.99 10.41 1.53
N LEU A 199 2.79 9.76 0.68
CA LEU A 199 4.23 9.68 0.86
C LEU A 199 4.94 9.40 -0.47
N LEU A 200 5.78 10.33 -0.90
CA LEU A 200 6.68 10.20 -2.04
C LEU A 200 8.12 10.44 -1.59
N THR A 201 9.07 10.10 -2.45
CA THR A 201 10.51 10.23 -2.19
C THR A 201 11.11 11.28 -3.11
N THR A 202 12.10 12.01 -2.62
CA THR A 202 12.73 13.13 -3.34
C THR A 202 14.10 12.76 -3.92
N ASN A 203 14.76 11.75 -3.36
CA ASN A 203 16.13 11.35 -3.71
C ASN A 203 16.22 9.84 -4.00
N PHE A 204 17.43 9.38 -4.33
CA PHE A 204 17.74 7.94 -4.38
C PHE A 204 17.65 7.36 -2.96
N MET A 205 16.97 6.23 -2.82
CA MET A 205 16.66 5.63 -1.53
C MET A 205 16.65 4.09 -1.61
N ALA A 206 16.71 3.40 -0.48
CA ALA A 206 16.45 1.96 -0.39
C ALA A 206 14.93 1.70 -0.15
N PRO A 207 14.14 1.31 -1.17
CA PRO A 207 12.68 1.22 -1.05
C PRO A 207 12.25 -0.04 -0.30
N GLU A 208 12.33 0.02 1.02
CA GLU A 208 12.12 -1.10 1.94
C GLU A 208 10.93 -0.88 2.88
N ALA A 209 10.41 -1.97 3.43
CA ALA A 209 9.08 -1.99 4.03
C ALA A 209 8.97 -1.36 5.42
N TYR A 210 10.07 -1.07 6.12
CA TYR A 210 10.00 -0.27 7.37
C TYR A 210 9.46 1.14 7.11
N THR A 211 9.73 1.71 5.92
CA THR A 211 9.19 3.03 5.55
C THR A 211 7.71 2.90 5.20
N LEU A 212 7.32 1.81 4.52
CA LEU A 212 5.92 1.50 4.25
C LEU A 212 5.15 1.39 5.57
N GLU A 213 5.58 0.53 6.49
CA GLU A 213 4.92 0.30 7.76
C GLU A 213 4.75 1.60 8.56
N ALA A 214 5.79 2.45 8.62
CA ALA A 214 5.73 3.73 9.31
C ALA A 214 4.69 4.69 8.68
N GLY A 215 4.62 4.74 7.34
CA GLY A 215 3.62 5.51 6.62
C GLY A 215 2.20 4.97 6.82
N LEU A 216 2.04 3.65 6.82
CA LEU A 216 0.78 2.97 7.10
C LEU A 216 0.30 3.24 8.51
N ALA A 217 1.18 3.20 9.51
CA ALA A 217 0.82 3.48 10.90
C ALA A 217 0.23 4.90 11.05
N GLY A 218 0.82 5.90 10.40
CA GLY A 218 0.30 7.26 10.41
C GLY A 218 -1.04 7.40 9.67
N TRP A 219 -1.18 6.77 8.50
CA TRP A 219 -2.47 6.72 7.79
C TRP A 219 -3.57 6.03 8.61
N ILE A 220 -3.23 4.90 9.25
CA ILE A 220 -4.15 4.15 10.10
C ILE A 220 -4.65 5.01 11.26
N ALA A 221 -3.76 5.82 11.84
CA ALA A 221 -4.05 6.74 12.94
C ALA A 221 -4.74 8.05 12.51
N GLY A 222 -4.92 8.29 11.21
CA GLY A 222 -5.54 9.52 10.70
C GLY A 222 -4.65 10.75 10.87
N GLU A 223 -3.33 10.57 10.84
CA GLU A 223 -2.37 11.66 11.03
C GLU A 223 -2.27 12.59 9.81
N GLN A 224 -1.84 13.82 10.08
CA GLN A 224 -1.59 14.82 9.06
C GLN A 224 -0.32 14.51 8.26
N ALA A 225 -0.21 15.08 7.06
CA ALA A 225 0.89 14.83 6.12
C ALA A 225 2.29 14.94 6.74
N GLU A 226 2.54 15.99 7.52
CA GLU A 226 3.86 16.22 8.13
C GLU A 226 4.19 15.19 9.22
N GLN A 227 3.18 14.69 9.95
CA GLN A 227 3.37 13.64 10.94
C GLN A 227 3.72 12.31 10.27
N ILE A 228 3.03 11.97 9.18
CA ILE A 228 3.31 10.78 8.37
C ILE A 228 4.72 10.86 7.77
N ARG A 229 5.09 12.03 7.24
CA ARG A 229 6.43 12.29 6.71
C ARG A 229 7.50 12.14 7.80
N GLU A 230 7.26 12.63 9.00
CA GLU A 230 8.18 12.50 10.13
C GLU A 230 8.31 11.04 10.60
N ARG A 231 7.23 10.25 10.59
CA ARG A 231 7.27 8.79 10.84
C ARG A 231 8.16 8.08 9.83
N ALA A 232 7.96 8.35 8.55
CA ALA A 232 8.78 7.78 7.48
C ALA A 232 10.26 8.17 7.63
N ALA A 233 10.55 9.44 7.94
CA ALA A 233 11.91 9.91 8.18
C ALA A 233 12.57 9.21 9.38
N LYS A 234 11.87 9.06 10.51
CA LYS A 234 12.38 8.36 11.69
C LYS A 234 12.68 6.89 11.40
N ALA A 235 11.76 6.20 10.71
CA ALA A 235 11.96 4.81 10.31
C ALA A 235 13.16 4.69 9.37
N TYR A 236 13.23 5.50 8.32
CA TYR A 236 14.34 5.49 7.38
C TYR A 236 15.69 5.76 8.07
N HIS A 237 15.75 6.74 8.97
CA HIS A 237 16.96 7.02 9.75
C HIS A 237 17.37 5.83 10.62
N ALA A 238 16.41 5.16 11.27
CA ALA A 238 16.68 4.02 12.15
C ALA A 238 17.38 2.86 11.43
N TYR A 239 17.03 2.62 10.16
CA TYR A 239 17.63 1.55 9.35
C TYR A 239 18.86 2.01 8.55
N GLN A 240 18.78 3.17 7.89
CA GLN A 240 19.81 3.64 6.97
C GLN A 240 20.90 4.48 7.63
N LYS A 241 20.72 4.85 8.91
CA LYS A 241 21.70 5.62 9.72
C LYS A 241 22.16 6.95 9.08
N CYS A 242 21.33 7.53 8.22
CA CYS A 242 21.68 8.71 7.39
C CYS A 242 21.52 10.08 8.08
N GLY A 243 21.30 10.11 9.40
CA GLY A 243 20.92 11.31 10.16
C GLY A 243 19.50 11.82 9.89
N MET A 244 18.84 12.38 10.92
CA MET A 244 17.45 12.84 10.81
C MET A 244 17.24 13.96 9.79
N ALA A 245 18.19 14.88 9.64
CA ALA A 245 18.10 15.94 8.64
C ALA A 245 18.09 15.39 7.20
N GLY A 246 18.92 14.38 6.92
CA GLY A 246 18.94 13.67 5.64
C GLY A 246 17.64 12.90 5.41
N ALA A 247 17.17 12.17 6.42
CA ALA A 247 15.93 11.40 6.34
C ALA A 247 14.68 12.27 6.11
N ARG A 248 14.57 13.44 6.76
CA ARG A 248 13.47 14.39 6.52
C ARG A 248 13.47 14.94 5.09
N ARG A 249 14.64 15.15 4.51
CA ARG A 249 14.76 15.58 3.11
C ARG A 249 14.40 14.48 2.13
N MET A 250 14.37 13.21 2.54
CA MET A 250 14.06 12.07 1.68
C MET A 250 12.59 12.00 1.26
N PHE A 251 11.69 12.53 2.09
CA PHE A 251 10.25 12.31 1.93
C PHE A 251 9.47 13.59 1.70
N HIS A 252 8.39 13.45 0.95
CA HIS A 252 7.38 14.47 0.69
C HIS A 252 5.98 13.87 0.94
N ALA A 253 5.09 14.66 1.52
CA ALA A 253 3.69 14.30 1.79
C ALA A 253 2.79 15.51 1.52
N GLU A 254 1.54 15.24 1.11
CA GLU A 254 0.47 16.20 0.80
C GLU A 254 -0.76 16.00 1.71
#